data_AF-K7E8W3-F1
#
_entry.id   AF-K7E8W3-F1
#
_cell.length_a   1.000
_cell.length_b   1.000
_cell.length_c   1.000
_cell.angle_alpha   90.00
_cell.angle_beta   90.00
_cell.angle_gamma   90.00
#
_symmetry.space_group_name_H-M   'P 1'
#
loop_
_entity.id
_entity.type
_entity.pdbx_description
1 polymer ?
#
loop_
_entity_poly.entity_id
_entity_poly.type
_entity_poly.pdbx_seq_one_letter_code
_entity_poly.pdbx_strand_id
1 'polypeptide(L)'
;MEGGRPRYGAVPQNTPSLDDVVKEVEKQQQSKAFEIEKSKTNLFQLQSELHELEKQLDSVLTETKEVENQICQKDVAIENIKYHCQSLETQVQTLYPENVKLKFDIEIAQKDFEELIIRNNAYYEKISAHKHLFWEAESKWPVVIDLLKKKEFVTKLSVSKEELMSELQNPKGNLIKKMQEEITHLSEEILAAKESVNTKTVVLEEEKKVHEKLKKEIEVQNKRCDAILKRLRCQLNMLKSKRRQWQRNIEQMEKTAAELRRYLSIED
;
A
#
# COMPACT_ATOMS: atom_id res chain seq x y z
N MET A 1 -2.16 18.89 -158.87
CA MET A 1 -2.50 20.03 -159.73
C MET A 1 -1.30 20.94 -159.78
N GLU A 2 -0.95 21.37 -160.99
CA GLU A 2 -0.06 22.49 -161.38
C GLU A 2 1.34 22.56 -160.72
N GLY A 3 2.46 22.48 -161.44
CA GLY A 3 2.74 22.96 -162.79
C GLY A 3 3.36 24.37 -162.73
N GLY A 4 4.68 24.44 -162.59
CA GLY A 4 5.44 25.70 -162.66
C GLY A 4 6.86 25.47 -163.19
N ARG A 5 7.06 25.78 -164.47
CA ARG A 5 8.31 25.62 -165.26
C ARG A 5 9.31 26.80 -165.04
N PRO A 6 10.54 26.70 -165.58
CA PRO A 6 11.77 27.19 -164.94
C PRO A 6 12.34 28.48 -165.57
N ARG A 7 13.39 29.05 -164.96
CA ARG A 7 14.32 29.96 -165.62
C ARG A 7 15.76 29.50 -165.41
N TYR A 8 16.44 29.24 -166.51
CA TYR A 8 17.89 29.04 -166.58
C TYR A 8 18.61 30.39 -166.41
N GLY A 9 19.68 30.38 -165.61
CA GLY A 9 20.62 31.49 -165.48
C GLY A 9 21.99 30.99 -165.04
N ALA A 10 22.91 30.99 -166.01
CA ALA A 10 24.38 31.07 -165.92
C ALA A 10 25.12 30.43 -164.73
N VAL A 11 26.01 29.49 -165.05
CA VAL A 11 27.06 28.94 -164.18
C VAL A 11 28.12 30.00 -163.86
N PRO A 12 28.57 30.11 -162.60
CA PRO A 12 29.98 30.34 -162.30
C PRO A 12 30.55 29.14 -161.54
N GLN A 13 31.62 28.55 -162.08
CA GLN A 13 32.46 27.61 -161.36
C GLN A 13 33.07 28.31 -160.14
N ASN A 14 32.75 27.81 -158.95
CA ASN A 14 33.55 27.95 -157.74
C ASN A 14 33.28 26.69 -156.90
N THR A 15 33.92 25.59 -157.28
CA THR A 15 34.13 24.47 -156.37
C THR A 15 34.93 25.00 -155.18
N PRO A 16 34.46 24.87 -153.93
CA PRO A 16 35.28 25.21 -152.78
C PRO A 16 36.57 24.39 -152.86
N SER A 17 37.71 25.05 -152.62
CA SER A 17 39.00 24.36 -152.56
C SER A 17 38.94 23.33 -151.45
N LEU A 18 39.45 22.13 -151.70
CA LEU A 18 39.48 21.01 -150.74
C LEU A 18 40.02 21.45 -149.37
N ASP A 19 40.94 22.41 -149.35
CA ASP A 19 41.59 22.96 -148.15
C ASP A 19 40.64 23.75 -147.22
N ASP A 20 39.64 24.44 -147.78
CA ASP A 20 38.64 25.20 -147.00
C ASP A 20 37.57 24.29 -146.41
N VAL A 21 37.18 23.25 -147.15
CA VAL A 21 36.27 22.20 -146.65
C VAL A 21 36.94 21.41 -145.53
N VAL A 22 38.23 21.10 -145.66
CA VAL A 22 38.99 20.40 -144.62
C VAL A 22 39.13 21.24 -143.35
N LYS A 23 39.40 22.55 -143.44
CA LYS A 23 39.47 23.45 -142.25
C LYS A 23 38.14 23.61 -141.53
N GLU A 24 37.03 23.71 -142.28
CA GLU A 24 35.69 23.78 -141.68
C GLU A 24 35.32 22.45 -141.00
N VAL A 25 35.67 21.32 -141.63
CA VAL A 25 35.50 19.99 -141.03
C VAL A 25 36.38 19.84 -139.78
N GLU A 26 37.62 20.32 -139.76
CA GLU A 26 38.48 20.32 -138.57
C GLU A 26 37.91 21.16 -137.43
N LYS A 27 37.41 22.38 -137.71
CA LYS A 27 36.76 23.22 -136.69
C LYS A 27 35.49 22.57 -136.13
N GLN A 28 34.67 21.96 -137.00
CA GLN A 28 33.52 21.19 -136.56
C GLN A 28 33.93 19.96 -135.73
N GLN A 29 35.00 19.27 -136.13
CA GLN A 29 35.54 18.12 -135.38
C GLN A 29 36.04 18.54 -134.00
N GLN A 30 36.75 19.66 -133.89
CA GLN A 30 37.25 20.21 -132.62
C GLN A 30 36.11 20.71 -131.72
N SER A 31 35.11 21.40 -132.28
CA SER A 31 33.92 21.83 -131.54
C SER A 31 33.13 20.63 -131.01
N LYS A 32 32.90 19.61 -131.85
CA LYS A 32 32.24 18.36 -131.44
C LYS A 32 33.07 17.62 -130.39
N ALA A 33 34.39 17.57 -130.54
CA ALA A 33 35.27 16.95 -129.54
C ALA A 33 35.20 17.68 -128.19
N PHE A 34 35.19 19.01 -128.18
CA PHE A 34 35.02 19.81 -126.96
C PHE A 34 33.66 19.60 -126.29
N GLU A 35 32.57 19.56 -127.07
CA GLU A 35 31.23 19.24 -126.56
C GLU A 35 31.15 17.81 -125.99
N ILE A 36 31.79 16.84 -126.64
CA ILE A 36 31.91 15.46 -126.16
C ILE A 36 32.69 15.44 -124.83
N GLU A 37 33.83 16.13 -124.73
CA GLU A 37 34.63 16.24 -123.51
C GLU A 37 33.80 16.81 -122.35
N LYS A 38 33.09 17.93 -122.59
CA LYS A 38 32.19 18.56 -121.60
C LYS A 38 31.03 17.65 -121.20
N SER A 39 30.46 16.93 -122.16
CA SER A 39 29.39 15.95 -121.89
C SER A 39 29.91 14.81 -120.99
N LYS A 40 31.14 14.35 -121.20
CA LYS A 40 31.78 13.32 -120.37
C LYS A 40 32.03 13.82 -118.96
N THR A 41 32.56 15.03 -118.78
CA THR A 41 32.79 15.59 -117.45
C THR A 41 31.48 15.74 -116.67
N ASN A 42 30.41 16.20 -117.34
CA ASN A 42 29.09 16.29 -116.72
C ASN A 42 28.53 14.91 -116.36
N LEU A 43 28.75 13.90 -117.22
CA LEU A 43 28.32 12.53 -116.96
C LEU A 43 29.04 11.95 -115.75
N PHE A 44 30.36 12.17 -115.61
CA PHE A 44 31.11 11.75 -114.43
C PHE A 44 30.64 12.45 -113.14
N GLN A 45 30.35 13.76 -113.20
CA GLN A 45 29.80 14.50 -112.06
C GLN A 45 28.45 13.94 -111.62
N LEU A 46 27.51 13.78 -112.56
CA LEU A 46 26.19 13.20 -112.28
C LEU A 46 26.30 11.77 -111.72
N GLN A 47 27.23 10.97 -112.24
CA GLN A 47 27.47 9.62 -111.75
C GLN A 47 28.03 9.62 -110.32
N SER A 48 28.87 10.58 -109.96
CA SER A 48 29.36 10.75 -108.58
C SER A 48 28.27 11.24 -107.62
N GLU A 49 27.41 12.16 -108.06
CA GLU A 49 26.27 12.64 -107.28
C GLU A 49 25.24 11.54 -107.04
N LEU A 50 24.93 10.73 -108.07
CA LEU A 50 24.06 9.57 -107.93
C LEU A 50 24.60 8.58 -106.91
N HIS A 51 25.90 8.28 -106.96
CA HIS A 51 26.51 7.34 -106.01
C HIS A 51 26.49 7.86 -104.57
N GLU A 52 26.70 9.17 -104.37
CA GLU A 52 26.60 9.79 -103.04
C GLU A 52 25.15 9.79 -102.52
N LEU A 53 24.17 10.08 -103.38
CA LEU A 53 22.75 10.00 -103.03
C LEU A 53 22.31 8.58 -102.70
N GLU A 54 22.80 7.56 -103.43
CA GLU A 54 22.58 6.15 -103.10
C GLU A 54 23.09 5.81 -101.69
N LYS A 55 24.31 6.26 -101.35
CA LYS A 55 24.89 6.05 -100.02
C LYS A 55 24.09 6.75 -98.92
N GLN A 56 23.62 7.97 -99.17
CA GLN A 56 22.76 8.70 -98.22
C GLN A 56 21.41 8.01 -98.06
N LEU A 57 20.83 7.51 -99.15
CA LEU A 57 19.59 6.74 -99.12
C LEU A 57 19.74 5.48 -98.27
N ASP A 58 20.82 4.72 -98.46
CA ASP A 58 21.13 3.53 -97.66
C ASP A 58 21.28 3.89 -96.17
N SER A 59 21.98 4.98 -95.85
CA SER A 59 22.12 5.48 -94.48
C SER A 59 20.76 5.78 -93.84
N VAL A 60 19.93 6.57 -94.52
CA VAL A 60 18.57 6.93 -94.04
C VAL A 60 17.69 5.69 -93.89
N LEU A 61 17.81 4.70 -94.80
CA LEU A 61 17.10 3.43 -94.71
C LEU A 61 17.48 2.65 -93.45
N THR A 62 18.76 2.61 -93.10
CA THR A 62 19.21 1.91 -91.88
C THR A 62 18.76 2.63 -90.60
N GLU A 63 18.86 3.95 -90.56
CA GLU A 63 18.37 4.76 -89.44
C GLU A 63 16.84 4.63 -89.26
N THR A 64 16.09 4.65 -90.37
CA THR A 64 14.63 4.47 -90.34
C THR A 64 14.26 3.11 -89.76
N LYS A 65 14.92 2.03 -90.18
CA LYS A 65 14.71 0.68 -89.63
C LYS A 65 15.03 0.60 -88.14
N GLU A 66 16.10 1.27 -87.70
CA GLU A 66 16.47 1.29 -86.28
C GLU A 66 15.42 2.01 -85.44
N VAL A 67 14.91 3.15 -85.91
CA VAL A 67 13.83 3.89 -85.23
C VAL A 67 12.53 3.08 -85.21
N GLU A 68 12.16 2.41 -86.31
CA GLU A 68 11.00 1.51 -86.36
C GLU A 68 11.10 0.37 -85.34
N ASN A 69 12.28 -0.23 -85.19
CA ASN A 69 12.53 -1.27 -84.19
C ASN A 69 12.37 -0.72 -82.76
N GLN A 70 12.88 0.49 -82.49
CA GLN A 70 12.73 1.13 -81.20
C GLN A 70 11.26 1.46 -80.88
N ILE A 71 10.50 1.95 -81.85
CA ILE A 71 9.06 2.19 -81.71
C ILE A 71 8.34 0.88 -81.35
N CYS A 72 8.58 -0.19 -82.11
CA CYS A 72 7.99 -1.50 -81.82
C CYS A 72 8.30 -1.98 -80.39
N GLN A 73 9.54 -1.79 -79.91
CA GLN A 73 9.91 -2.16 -78.54
C GLN A 73 9.19 -1.31 -77.49
N LYS A 74 9.05 0.00 -77.74
CA LYS A 74 8.32 0.91 -76.84
C LYS A 74 6.83 0.56 -76.79
N ASP A 75 6.23 0.20 -77.91
CA ASP A 75 4.82 -0.22 -77.97
C ASP A 75 4.57 -1.48 -77.13
N VAL A 76 5.46 -2.46 -77.21
CA VAL A 76 5.40 -3.66 -76.35
C VAL A 76 5.51 -3.28 -74.87
N ALA A 77 6.41 -2.36 -74.51
CA ALA A 77 6.54 -1.90 -73.13
C ALA A 77 5.29 -1.15 -72.65
N ILE A 78 4.66 -0.33 -73.49
CA ILE A 78 3.42 0.38 -73.20
C ILE A 78 2.28 -0.62 -72.92
N GLU A 79 2.13 -1.65 -73.76
CA GLU A 79 1.04 -2.62 -73.58
C GLU A 79 1.24 -3.45 -72.30
N ASN A 80 2.48 -3.82 -71.97
CA ASN A 80 2.81 -4.50 -70.71
C ASN A 80 2.47 -3.65 -69.48
N ILE A 81 2.82 -2.35 -69.50
CA ILE A 81 2.50 -1.42 -68.40
C ILE A 81 0.98 -1.27 -68.27
N LYS A 82 0.26 -1.12 -69.39
CA LYS A 82 -1.20 -1.00 -69.40
C LYS A 82 -1.87 -2.22 -68.79
N TYR A 83 -1.43 -3.44 -69.13
CA TYR A 83 -1.93 -4.66 -68.51
C TYR A 83 -1.68 -4.67 -66.99
N HIS A 84 -0.50 -4.26 -66.56
CA HIS A 84 -0.18 -4.17 -65.13
C HIS A 84 -1.06 -3.15 -64.39
N CYS A 85 -1.28 -1.97 -64.97
CA CYS A 85 -2.18 -0.95 -64.42
C CYS A 85 -3.61 -1.47 -64.27
N GLN A 86 -4.15 -2.15 -65.28
CA GLN A 86 -5.49 -2.75 -65.23
C GLN A 86 -5.61 -3.82 -64.13
N SER A 87 -4.58 -4.64 -63.95
CA SER A 87 -4.52 -5.62 -62.86
C SER A 87 -4.54 -4.95 -61.49
N LEU A 88 -3.75 -3.88 -61.31
CA LEU A 88 -3.75 -3.11 -60.06
C LEU A 88 -5.09 -2.41 -59.81
N GLU A 89 -5.72 -1.82 -60.83
CA GLU A 89 -7.04 -1.21 -60.71
C GLU A 89 -8.09 -2.22 -60.26
N THR A 90 -8.06 -3.43 -60.82
CA THR A 90 -8.97 -4.52 -60.41
C THR A 90 -8.75 -4.92 -58.95
N GLN A 91 -7.49 -4.99 -58.50
CA GLN A 91 -7.17 -5.26 -57.10
C GLN A 91 -7.66 -4.13 -56.17
N VAL A 92 -7.50 -2.87 -56.55
CA VAL A 92 -8.01 -1.73 -55.77
C VAL A 92 -9.54 -1.76 -55.70
N GLN A 93 -10.21 -2.04 -56.81
CA GLN A 93 -11.68 -2.14 -56.86
C GLN A 93 -12.22 -3.28 -56.00
N THR A 94 -11.47 -4.38 -55.84
CA THR A 94 -11.88 -5.51 -54.98
C THR A 94 -11.58 -5.25 -53.50
N LEU A 95 -10.45 -4.66 -53.16
CA LEU A 95 -10.06 -4.36 -51.77
C LEU A 95 -10.84 -3.19 -51.14
N TYR A 96 -11.30 -2.23 -51.96
CA TYR A 96 -12.03 -1.06 -51.46
C TYR A 96 -13.33 -1.42 -50.70
N PRO A 97 -14.28 -2.21 -51.26
CA PRO A 97 -15.50 -2.57 -50.56
C PRO A 97 -15.23 -3.44 -49.32
N GLU A 98 -14.20 -4.29 -49.34
CA GLU A 98 -13.81 -5.08 -48.17
C GLU A 98 -13.31 -4.19 -47.02
N ASN A 99 -12.49 -3.18 -47.32
CA ASN A 99 -12.07 -2.18 -46.33
C ASN A 99 -13.24 -1.39 -45.75
N VAL A 100 -14.21 -1.00 -46.59
CA VAL A 100 -15.42 -0.30 -46.13
C VAL A 100 -16.24 -1.21 -45.22
N LYS A 101 -16.39 -2.49 -45.57
CA LYS A 101 -17.09 -3.48 -44.74
C LYS A 101 -16.40 -3.67 -43.39
N LEU A 102 -15.09 -3.89 -43.38
CA LEU A 102 -14.31 -4.06 -42.15
C LEU A 102 -14.42 -2.85 -41.24
N LYS A 103 -14.41 -1.63 -41.80
CA LYS A 103 -14.61 -0.40 -41.03
C LYS A 103 -15.97 -0.40 -40.32
N PHE A 104 -17.03 -0.78 -41.01
CA PHE A 104 -18.37 -0.85 -40.44
C PHE A 104 -18.49 -1.95 -39.36
N ASP A 105 -17.91 -3.12 -39.61
CA ASP A 105 -17.89 -4.23 -38.64
C ASP A 105 -17.14 -3.82 -37.35
N ILE A 106 -16.03 -3.06 -37.48
CA ILE A 106 -15.30 -2.49 -36.34
C ILE A 106 -16.18 -1.49 -35.57
N GLU A 107 -16.86 -0.58 -36.27
CA GLU A 107 -17.74 0.42 -35.63
C GLU A 107 -18.90 -0.24 -34.86
N ILE A 108 -19.49 -1.31 -35.41
CA ILE A 108 -20.51 -2.10 -34.70
C ILE A 108 -19.92 -2.75 -33.44
N ALA A 109 -18.79 -3.45 -33.58
CA ALA A 109 -18.16 -4.14 -32.45
C ALA A 109 -17.75 -3.17 -31.32
N GLN A 110 -17.30 -1.96 -31.68
CA GLN A 110 -16.99 -0.90 -30.71
C GLN A 110 -18.24 -0.46 -29.94
N LYS A 111 -19.34 -0.21 -30.65
CA LYS A 111 -20.61 0.19 -30.04
C LYS A 111 -21.16 -0.88 -29.09
N ASP A 112 -21.10 -2.15 -29.49
CA ASP A 112 -21.54 -3.27 -28.65
C ASP A 112 -20.69 -3.39 -27.38
N PHE A 113 -19.37 -3.14 -27.50
CA PHE A 113 -18.45 -3.13 -26.38
C PHE A 113 -18.72 -1.97 -25.40
N GLU A 114 -19.01 -0.78 -25.92
CA GLU A 114 -19.42 0.38 -25.11
C GLU A 114 -20.71 0.09 -24.33
N GLU A 115 -21.71 -0.51 -24.99
CA GLU A 115 -22.95 -0.90 -24.31
C GLU A 115 -22.68 -1.91 -23.18
N LEU A 116 -21.79 -2.88 -23.42
CA LEU A 116 -21.39 -3.86 -22.43
C LEU A 116 -20.68 -3.20 -21.23
N ILE A 117 -19.81 -2.22 -21.46
CA ILE A 117 -19.17 -1.44 -20.39
C ILE A 117 -20.21 -0.70 -19.56
N ILE A 118 -21.15 0.01 -20.21
CA ILE A 118 -22.21 0.75 -19.51
C ILE A 118 -23.02 -0.19 -18.63
N ARG A 119 -23.42 -1.34 -19.19
CA ARG A 119 -24.19 -2.37 -18.47
C ARG A 119 -23.40 -2.91 -17.28
N ASN A 120 -22.12 -3.23 -17.47
CA ASN A 120 -21.25 -3.77 -16.42
C ASN A 120 -21.05 -2.75 -15.28
N ASN A 121 -20.79 -1.49 -15.62
CA ASN A 121 -20.66 -0.41 -14.64
C ASN A 121 -21.93 -0.25 -13.81
N ALA A 122 -23.11 -0.29 -14.45
CA ALA A 122 -24.39 -0.26 -13.74
C ALA A 122 -24.57 -1.46 -12.78
N TYR A 123 -24.06 -2.65 -13.13
CA TYR A 123 -24.04 -3.79 -12.22
C TYR A 123 -23.10 -3.57 -11.03
N TYR A 124 -21.90 -3.04 -11.26
CA TYR A 124 -20.97 -2.71 -10.17
C TYR A 124 -21.55 -1.68 -9.20
N GLU A 125 -22.20 -0.64 -9.72
CA GLU A 125 -22.88 0.36 -8.89
C GLU A 125 -23.99 -0.28 -8.03
N LYS A 126 -24.81 -1.17 -8.62
CA LYS A 126 -25.83 -1.93 -7.87
C LYS A 126 -25.22 -2.79 -6.76
N ILE A 127 -24.12 -3.49 -7.05
CA ILE A 127 -23.42 -4.32 -6.06
C ILE A 127 -22.84 -3.44 -4.95
N SER A 128 -22.23 -2.31 -5.29
CA SER A 128 -21.67 -1.36 -4.34
C SER A 128 -22.75 -0.79 -3.41
N ALA A 129 -23.88 -0.37 -3.97
CA ALA A 129 -25.03 0.10 -3.21
C ALA A 129 -25.56 -0.99 -2.26
N HIS A 130 -25.67 -2.24 -2.75
CA HIS A 130 -26.11 -3.35 -1.91
C HIS A 130 -25.12 -3.66 -0.77
N LYS A 131 -23.82 -3.66 -1.05
CA LYS A 131 -22.77 -3.82 -0.01
C LYS A 131 -22.87 -2.72 1.04
N HIS A 132 -23.07 -1.48 0.63
CA HIS A 132 -23.24 -0.37 1.57
C HIS A 132 -24.47 -0.57 2.46
N LEU A 133 -25.63 -0.91 1.89
CA LEU A 133 -26.84 -1.20 2.65
C LEU A 133 -26.66 -2.37 3.62
N PHE A 134 -25.95 -3.41 3.18
CA PHE A 134 -25.61 -4.56 4.02
C PHE A 134 -24.73 -4.14 5.21
N TRP A 135 -23.66 -3.37 4.97
CA TRP A 135 -22.80 -2.85 6.04
C TRP A 135 -23.54 -1.94 7.00
N GLU A 136 -24.44 -1.09 6.50
CA GLU A 136 -25.26 -0.23 7.36
C GLU A 136 -26.17 -1.09 8.26
N ALA A 137 -26.80 -2.13 7.72
CA ALA A 137 -27.62 -3.06 8.50
C ALA A 137 -26.80 -3.85 9.51
N GLU A 138 -25.65 -4.39 9.10
CA GLU A 138 -24.72 -5.15 9.94
C GLU A 138 -24.17 -4.29 11.09
N SER A 139 -23.86 -3.02 10.84
CA SER A 139 -23.40 -2.07 11.88
C SER A 139 -24.41 -1.88 13.01
N LYS A 140 -25.70 -2.09 12.72
CA LYS A 140 -26.80 -1.98 13.69
C LYS A 140 -27.05 -3.29 14.44
N TRP A 141 -26.39 -4.39 14.08
CA TRP A 141 -26.58 -5.66 14.76
C TRP A 141 -26.08 -5.58 16.21
N PRO A 142 -26.86 -6.09 17.20
CA PRO A 142 -26.47 -6.02 18.61
C PRO A 142 -25.08 -6.60 18.89
N VAL A 143 -24.74 -7.71 18.22
CA VAL A 143 -23.43 -8.37 18.36
C VAL A 143 -22.28 -7.46 17.91
N VAL A 144 -22.46 -6.71 16.81
CA VAL A 144 -21.45 -5.80 16.27
C VAL A 144 -21.29 -4.59 17.18
N ILE A 145 -22.40 -4.00 17.62
CA ILE A 145 -22.40 -2.88 18.58
C ILE A 145 -21.71 -3.28 19.89
N ASP A 146 -22.05 -4.44 20.44
CA ASP A 146 -21.47 -4.93 21.69
C ASP A 146 -19.99 -5.26 21.53
N LEU A 147 -19.59 -5.79 20.38
CA LEU A 147 -18.18 -6.02 20.06
C LEU A 147 -17.40 -4.70 19.99
N LEU A 148 -17.95 -3.65 19.38
CA LEU A 148 -17.35 -2.32 19.35
C LEU A 148 -17.20 -1.75 20.77
N LYS A 149 -18.26 -1.81 21.59
CA LYS A 149 -18.22 -1.39 23.00
C LYS A 149 -17.17 -2.16 23.80
N LYS A 150 -17.08 -3.48 23.61
CA LYS A 150 -16.08 -4.32 24.27
C LYS A 150 -14.67 -3.96 23.82
N LYS A 151 -14.45 -3.68 22.52
CA LYS A 151 -13.16 -3.19 22.03
C LYS A 151 -12.78 -1.86 22.66
N GLU A 152 -13.70 -0.90 22.72
CA GLU A 152 -13.47 0.39 23.40
C GLU A 152 -13.20 0.25 24.89
N PHE A 153 -13.88 -0.69 25.56
CA PHE A 153 -13.63 -0.98 26.96
C PHE A 153 -12.23 -1.60 27.16
N VAL A 154 -11.84 -2.53 26.30
CA VAL A 154 -10.51 -3.15 26.33
C VAL A 154 -9.42 -2.11 26.05
N THR A 155 -9.61 -1.18 25.11
CA THR A 155 -8.63 -0.11 24.87
C THR A 155 -8.49 0.81 26.07
N LYS A 156 -9.60 1.21 26.71
CA LYS A 156 -9.57 1.99 27.96
C LYS A 156 -8.85 1.27 29.09
N LEU A 157 -9.14 -0.02 29.29
CA LEU A 157 -8.45 -0.84 30.29
C LEU A 157 -6.96 -0.96 29.98
N SER A 158 -6.59 -1.10 28.71
CA SER A 158 -5.18 -1.17 28.31
C SER A 158 -4.44 0.12 28.64
N VAL A 159 -5.06 1.28 28.39
CA VAL A 159 -4.47 2.59 28.74
C VAL A 159 -4.31 2.73 30.26
N SER A 160 -5.37 2.47 31.03
CA SER A 160 -5.31 2.57 32.50
C SER A 160 -4.31 1.59 33.11
N LYS A 161 -4.20 0.37 32.56
CA LYS A 161 -3.16 -0.59 32.95
C LYS A 161 -1.76 -0.02 32.71
N GLU A 162 -1.52 0.59 31.55
CA GLU A 162 -0.21 1.16 31.19
C GLU A 162 0.15 2.35 32.11
N GLU A 163 -0.82 3.19 32.44
CA GLU A 163 -0.66 4.29 33.41
C GLU A 163 -0.29 3.74 34.80
N LEU A 164 -1.03 2.75 35.30
CA LEU A 164 -0.75 2.12 36.60
C LEU A 164 0.62 1.41 36.61
N MET A 165 0.99 0.72 35.52
CA MET A 165 2.32 0.13 35.41
C MET A 165 3.42 1.20 35.43
N SER A 166 3.21 2.33 34.76
CA SER A 166 4.15 3.45 34.76
C SER A 166 4.30 4.07 36.16
N GLU A 167 3.20 4.19 36.92
CA GLU A 167 3.23 4.65 38.31
C GLU A 167 3.96 3.66 39.23
N LEU A 168 3.69 2.35 39.08
CA LEU A 168 4.32 1.29 39.88
C LEU A 168 5.82 1.13 39.58
N GLN A 169 6.21 1.30 38.32
CA GLN A 169 7.62 1.26 37.91
C GLN A 169 8.39 2.53 38.31
N ASN A 170 7.73 3.58 38.80
CA ASN A 170 8.39 4.77 39.31
C ASN A 170 8.80 4.58 40.78
N PRO A 171 10.10 4.39 41.09
CA PRO A 171 10.58 4.24 42.46
C PRO A 171 10.41 5.51 43.32
N LYS A 172 10.00 6.64 42.73
CA LYS A 172 9.63 7.89 43.42
C LYS A 172 8.11 8.11 43.47
N GLY A 173 7.30 7.11 43.12
CA GLY A 173 5.84 7.18 43.13
C GLY A 173 5.28 7.54 44.51
N ASN A 174 4.33 8.48 44.55
CA ASN A 174 3.75 9.01 45.79
C ASN A 174 3.16 7.92 46.70
N LEU A 175 2.57 6.87 46.12
CA LEU A 175 1.98 5.76 46.88
C LEU A 175 3.04 4.89 47.57
N ILE A 176 4.12 4.54 46.85
CA ILE A 176 5.24 3.76 47.42
C ILE A 176 5.91 4.56 48.53
N LYS A 177 6.07 5.88 48.33
CA LYS A 177 6.64 6.77 49.35
C LYS A 177 5.77 6.83 50.61
N LYS A 178 4.46 7.03 50.47
CA LYS A 178 3.51 7.03 51.62
C LYS A 178 3.50 5.70 52.36
N MET A 179 3.49 4.58 51.63
CA MET A 179 3.56 3.25 52.24
C MET A 179 4.87 3.04 53.00
N GLN A 180 6.00 3.50 52.47
CA GLN A 180 7.29 3.44 53.17
C GLN A 180 7.28 4.31 54.43
N GLU A 181 6.73 5.52 54.37
CA GLU A 181 6.58 6.42 55.51
C GLU A 181 5.70 5.79 56.62
N GLU A 182 4.57 5.18 56.27
CA GLU A 182 3.70 4.45 57.21
C GLU A 182 4.38 3.23 57.83
N ILE A 183 5.13 2.45 57.04
CA ILE A 183 5.92 1.31 57.55
C ILE A 183 6.95 1.79 58.57
N THR A 184 7.65 2.90 58.29
CA THR A 184 8.63 3.47 59.22
C THR A 184 7.97 3.94 60.51
N HIS A 185 6.84 4.66 60.41
CA HIS A 185 6.10 5.14 61.58
C HIS A 185 5.61 3.99 62.47
N LEU A 186 4.97 2.97 61.88
CA LEU A 186 4.51 1.79 62.63
C LEU A 186 5.68 1.03 63.27
N SER A 187 6.84 0.97 62.60
CA SER A 187 8.04 0.33 63.16
C SER A 187 8.55 1.07 64.39
N GLU A 188 8.51 2.41 64.38
CA GLU A 188 8.87 3.25 65.52
C GLU A 188 7.88 3.10 66.69
N GLU A 189 6.58 3.07 66.41
CA GLU A 189 5.55 2.84 67.44
C GLU A 189 5.69 1.47 68.10
N ILE A 190 5.94 0.42 67.31
CA ILE A 190 6.18 -0.93 67.85
C ILE A 190 7.41 -0.95 68.75
N LEU A 191 8.49 -0.26 68.35
CA LEU A 191 9.71 -0.17 69.15
C LEU A 191 9.44 0.53 70.48
N ALA A 192 8.78 1.69 70.46
CA ALA A 192 8.43 2.44 71.66
C ALA A 192 7.50 1.65 72.60
N ALA A 193 6.50 0.97 72.04
CA ALA A 193 5.61 0.10 72.81
C ALA A 193 6.38 -1.07 73.44
N LYS A 194 7.32 -1.69 72.72
CA LYS A 194 8.17 -2.77 73.23
C LYS A 194 9.04 -2.31 74.39
N GLU A 195 9.63 -1.12 74.30
CA GLU A 195 10.40 -0.51 75.40
C GLU A 195 9.51 -0.19 76.62
N SER A 196 8.31 0.34 76.39
CA SER A 196 7.32 0.57 77.46
C SER A 196 6.87 -0.72 78.15
N VAL A 197 6.64 -1.80 77.40
CA VAL A 197 6.28 -3.11 77.98
C VAL A 197 7.44 -3.66 78.79
N ASN A 198 8.68 -3.56 78.27
CA ASN A 198 9.86 -4.06 78.97
C ASN A 198 10.07 -3.34 80.32
N THR A 199 9.96 -2.00 80.34
CA THR A 199 10.05 -1.20 81.57
C THR A 199 8.96 -1.56 82.57
N LYS A 200 7.69 -1.65 82.14
CA LYS A 200 6.58 -2.08 83.02
C LYS A 200 6.77 -3.50 83.57
N THR A 201 7.34 -4.40 82.78
CA THR A 201 7.62 -5.78 83.20
C THR A 201 8.63 -5.84 84.33
N VAL A 202 9.69 -5.01 84.28
CA VAL A 202 10.68 -4.89 85.36
C VAL A 202 10.02 -4.40 86.65
N VAL A 203 9.21 -3.34 86.58
CA VAL A 203 8.51 -2.79 87.75
C VAL A 203 7.55 -3.81 88.37
N LEU A 204 6.79 -4.53 87.53
CA LEU A 204 5.87 -5.57 88.00
C LEU A 204 6.61 -6.68 88.78
N GLU A 205 7.81 -7.06 88.33
CA GLU A 205 8.60 -8.09 89.00
C GLU A 205 9.14 -7.61 90.37
N GLU A 206 9.44 -6.32 90.50
CA GLU A 206 9.78 -5.70 91.78
C GLU A 206 8.58 -5.65 92.73
N GLU A 207 7.40 -5.25 92.24
CA GLU A 207 6.17 -5.25 93.03
C GLU A 207 5.80 -6.65 93.54
N LYS A 208 5.94 -7.68 92.71
CA LYS A 208 5.73 -9.08 93.13
C LYS A 208 6.63 -9.46 94.31
N LYS A 209 7.91 -9.06 94.28
CA LYS A 209 8.85 -9.32 95.39
C LYS A 209 8.41 -8.61 96.68
N VAL A 210 7.90 -7.39 96.58
CA VAL A 210 7.36 -6.63 97.72
C VAL A 210 6.09 -7.29 98.25
N HIS A 211 5.16 -7.67 97.37
CA HIS A 211 3.91 -8.33 97.74
C HIS A 211 4.16 -9.63 98.50
N GLU A 212 5.11 -10.45 98.06
CA GLU A 212 5.47 -11.70 98.74
C GLU A 212 6.03 -11.45 100.16
N LYS A 213 6.81 -10.37 100.35
CA LYS A 213 7.29 -9.97 101.69
C LYS A 213 6.12 -9.57 102.59
N LEU A 214 5.22 -8.71 102.11
CA LEU A 214 4.04 -8.26 102.86
C LEU A 214 3.12 -9.44 103.23
N LYS A 215 2.92 -10.39 102.32
CA LYS A 215 2.11 -11.59 102.56
C LYS A 215 2.65 -12.41 103.74
N LYS A 216 3.97 -12.63 103.81
CA LYS A 216 4.62 -13.31 104.93
C LYS A 216 4.46 -12.55 106.24
N GLU A 217 4.57 -11.21 106.19
CA GLU A 217 4.41 -10.37 107.38
C GLU A 217 2.97 -10.40 107.91
N ILE A 218 1.96 -10.29 107.04
CA ILE A 218 0.54 -10.44 107.40
C ILE A 218 0.28 -11.81 108.04
N GLU A 219 0.84 -12.89 107.49
CA GLU A 219 0.68 -14.23 108.06
C GLU A 219 1.25 -14.32 109.49
N VAL A 220 2.43 -13.74 109.71
CA VAL A 220 3.04 -13.67 111.06
C VAL A 220 2.15 -12.87 112.01
N GLN A 221 1.62 -11.73 111.58
CA GLN A 221 0.73 -10.91 112.41
C GLN A 221 -0.59 -11.64 112.73
N ASN A 222 -1.19 -12.32 111.76
CA ASN A 222 -2.40 -13.12 111.98
C ASN A 222 -2.17 -14.21 113.03
N LYS A 223 -1.04 -14.94 112.96
CA LYS A 223 -0.65 -15.94 113.98
C LYS A 223 -0.49 -15.33 115.36
N ARG A 224 0.10 -14.13 115.46
CA ARG A 224 0.22 -13.38 116.73
C ARG A 224 -1.15 -12.97 117.28
N CYS A 225 -2.00 -12.38 116.44
CA CYS A 225 -3.37 -12.01 116.81
C CYS A 225 -4.19 -13.21 117.29
N ASP A 226 -4.10 -14.36 116.61
CA ASP A 226 -4.76 -15.61 117.02
C ASP A 226 -4.29 -16.10 118.38
N ALA A 227 -2.98 -16.04 118.65
CA ALA A 227 -2.43 -16.40 119.95
C ALA A 227 -2.95 -15.49 121.07
N ILE A 228 -3.02 -14.17 120.81
CA ILE A 228 -3.59 -13.18 121.73
C ILE A 228 -5.07 -13.49 121.98
N LEU A 229 -5.86 -13.72 120.92
CA LEU A 229 -7.29 -14.04 121.02
C LEU A 229 -7.53 -15.32 121.82
N LYS A 230 -6.75 -16.38 121.61
CA LYS A 230 -6.82 -17.63 122.39
C LYS A 230 -6.53 -17.36 123.87
N ARG A 231 -5.50 -16.58 124.18
CA ARG A 231 -5.14 -16.22 125.57
C ARG A 231 -6.25 -15.44 126.27
N LEU A 232 -6.80 -14.43 125.59
CA LEU A 232 -7.92 -13.62 126.10
C LEU A 232 -9.18 -14.48 126.32
N ARG A 233 -9.49 -15.42 125.41
CA ARG A 233 -10.59 -16.38 125.60
C ARG A 233 -10.40 -17.26 126.84
N CYS A 234 -9.19 -17.77 127.08
CA CYS A 234 -8.88 -18.53 128.29
C CYS A 234 -9.03 -17.69 129.56
N GLN A 235 -8.53 -16.45 129.57
CA GLN A 235 -8.69 -15.52 130.69
C GLN A 235 -10.18 -15.24 130.99
N LEU A 236 -10.99 -14.99 129.95
CA LEU A 236 -12.42 -14.76 130.09
C LEU A 236 -13.14 -15.99 130.65
N ASN A 237 -12.80 -17.19 130.19
CA ASN A 237 -13.39 -18.43 130.69
C ASN A 237 -13.03 -18.67 132.17
N MET A 238 -11.79 -18.40 132.57
CA MET A 238 -11.36 -18.45 133.97
C MET A 238 -12.16 -17.49 134.85
N LEU A 239 -12.35 -16.24 134.41
CA LEU A 239 -13.15 -15.25 135.15
C LEU A 239 -14.63 -15.66 135.24
N LYS A 240 -15.22 -16.16 134.14
CA LYS A 240 -16.60 -16.69 134.13
C LYS A 240 -16.76 -17.86 135.10
N SER A 241 -15.80 -18.79 135.13
CA SER A 241 -15.81 -19.92 136.07
C SER A 241 -15.73 -19.46 137.52
N LYS A 242 -14.76 -18.58 137.85
CA LYS A 242 -14.65 -17.98 139.18
C LYS A 242 -15.95 -17.30 139.59
N ARG A 243 -16.54 -16.47 138.71
CA ARG A 243 -17.84 -15.81 138.97
C ARG A 243 -18.93 -16.84 139.33
N ARG A 244 -19.06 -17.94 138.58
CA ARG A 244 -20.02 -19.02 138.90
C ARG A 244 -19.75 -19.68 140.25
N GLN A 245 -18.48 -19.80 140.65
CA GLN A 245 -18.11 -20.35 141.95
C GLN A 245 -18.44 -19.39 143.09
N TRP A 246 -18.13 -18.10 142.94
CA TRP A 246 -18.53 -17.06 143.89
C TRP A 246 -20.05 -17.00 144.06
N GLN A 247 -20.81 -17.10 142.95
CA GLN A 247 -22.27 -17.14 143.00
C GLN A 247 -22.78 -18.32 143.85
N ARG A 248 -22.20 -19.52 143.67
CA ARG A 248 -22.54 -20.71 144.46
C ARG A 248 -22.19 -20.57 145.94
N ASN A 249 -21.04 -19.98 146.25
CA ASN A 249 -20.66 -19.72 147.64
C ASN A 249 -21.63 -18.75 148.33
N ILE A 250 -22.07 -17.70 147.62
CA ILE A 250 -23.07 -16.75 148.14
C ILE A 250 -24.39 -17.46 148.44
N GLU A 251 -24.93 -18.24 147.50
CA GLU A 251 -26.18 -19.01 147.71
C GLU A 251 -26.07 -19.99 148.91
N GLN A 252 -24.90 -20.60 149.10
CA GLN A 252 -24.65 -21.51 150.22
C GLN A 252 -24.53 -20.77 151.56
N MET A 253 -23.89 -19.59 151.56
CA MET A 253 -23.86 -18.70 152.73
C MET A 253 -25.24 -18.14 153.07
N GLU A 254 -26.07 -17.84 152.07
CA GLU A 254 -27.46 -17.40 152.27
C GLU A 254 -28.32 -18.52 152.87
N LYS A 255 -28.14 -19.77 152.43
CA LYS A 255 -28.79 -20.94 153.05
C LYS A 255 -28.36 -21.16 154.50
N THR A 256 -27.06 -21.11 154.79
CA THR A 256 -26.56 -21.28 156.18
C THR A 256 -27.00 -20.12 157.08
N ALA A 257 -27.07 -18.89 156.57
CA ALA A 257 -27.67 -17.77 157.28
C ALA A 257 -29.19 -17.98 157.54
N ALA A 258 -29.92 -18.54 156.57
CA ALA A 258 -31.34 -18.87 156.75
C ALA A 258 -31.56 -20.01 157.77
N GLU A 259 -30.66 -21.00 157.82
CA GLU A 259 -30.68 -22.07 158.83
C GLU A 259 -30.35 -21.56 160.23
N LEU A 260 -29.35 -20.68 160.38
CA LEU A 260 -29.06 -20.01 161.66
C LEU A 260 -30.22 -19.12 162.12
N ARG A 261 -30.93 -18.46 161.19
CA ARG A 261 -32.17 -17.73 161.51
C ARG A 261 -33.30 -18.66 161.96
N ARG A 262 -33.39 -19.90 161.45
CA ARG A 262 -34.35 -20.91 161.92
C ARG A 262 -34.02 -21.42 163.34
N TYR A 263 -32.74 -21.58 163.69
CA TYR A 263 -32.33 -21.99 165.04
C TYR A 263 -32.55 -20.94 166.13
N LEU A 264 -32.75 -19.67 165.74
CA LEU A 264 -33.04 -18.57 166.66
C LEU A 264 -34.56 -18.30 166.85
N SER A 265 -35.45 -19.16 166.33
CA SER A 265 -36.92 -18.94 166.37
C SER A 265 -37.76 -20.17 166.74
N ILE A 266 -37.23 -21.07 167.59
CA ILE A 266 -38.07 -21.91 168.46
C ILE A 266 -38.00 -21.26 169.84
N GLU A 267 -39.13 -20.67 170.23
CA GLU A 267 -39.45 -20.03 171.51
C GLU A 267 -39.51 -21.08 172.65
N ASP A 268 -39.85 -20.59 173.84
CA ASP A 268 -40.82 -21.24 174.75
C ASP A 268 -41.42 -22.59 174.30
#